data_AF-A0A7Y3DG24-F1
#
_entry.id   AF-A0A7Y3DG24-F1
#
_cell.length_a   1.000
_cell.length_b   1.000
_cell.length_c   1.000
_cell.angle_alpha   90.00
_cell.angle_beta   90.00
_cell.angle_gamma   90.00
#
_symmetry.space_group_name_H-M   'P 1'
#
loop_
_entity.id
_entity.type
_entity.pdbx_description
1 polymer ?
#
loop_
_entity_poly.entity_id
_entity_poly.type
_entity_poly.pdbx_seq_one_letter_code
_entity_poly.pdbx_strand_id
1 'polypeptide(L)'
;MIGRCLSAALTDAIFPEWEFAALMGASRDDLRTVVEAWPEAVDQPTDDQRSLVNNVLNNLLGYPHGLDGQGFVDRVSATEEQVAKALAAWRDDTGLARPSDYFDNLT
;
A
#
# COMPACT_ATOMS: atom_id res chain seq x y z
N MET A 1 -2.92 -10.56 -4.36
CA MET A 1 -2.92 -9.96 -3.00
C MET A 1 -2.90 -8.45 -3.08
N ILE A 2 -1.81 -7.85 -3.61
CA ILE A 2 -1.64 -6.39 -3.72
C ILE A 2 -2.86 -5.68 -4.35
N GLY A 3 -3.35 -6.17 -5.49
CA GLY A 3 -4.56 -5.59 -6.12
C GLY A 3 -5.77 -5.47 -5.18
N ARG A 4 -5.99 -6.39 -4.24
CA ARG A 4 -7.07 -6.28 -3.24
C ARG A 4 -6.83 -5.14 -2.26
N CYS A 5 -5.58 -4.97 -1.82
CA CYS A 5 -5.18 -3.87 -0.94
C CYS A 5 -5.38 -2.52 -1.63
N LEU A 6 -5.01 -2.43 -2.91
CA LEU A 6 -5.21 -1.23 -3.72
C LEU A 6 -6.70 -0.92 -3.91
N SER A 7 -7.52 -1.92 -4.23
CA SER A 7 -8.98 -1.73 -4.33
C SER A 7 -9.60 -1.31 -2.99
N ALA A 8 -9.16 -1.88 -1.88
CA ALA A 8 -9.64 -1.51 -0.55
C ALA A 8 -9.30 -0.04 -0.23
N ALA A 9 -8.09 0.40 -0.58
CA ALA A 9 -7.64 1.77 -0.38
C ALA A 9 -8.44 2.82 -1.19
N LEU A 10 -9.12 2.45 -2.26
CA LEU A 10 -10.04 3.35 -2.98
C LEU A 10 -11.27 3.73 -2.16
N THR A 11 -11.62 2.95 -1.13
CA THR A 11 -12.78 3.23 -0.30
C THR A 11 -12.50 4.31 0.74
N ASP A 12 -13.47 5.19 0.98
CA ASP A 12 -13.42 6.18 2.07
C ASP A 12 -13.49 5.55 3.47
N ALA A 13 -13.83 4.26 3.55
CA ALA A 13 -13.95 3.52 4.80
C ALA A 13 -12.59 3.17 5.42
N ILE A 14 -11.51 3.21 4.62
CA ILE A 14 -10.16 2.89 5.05
C ILE A 14 -9.32 4.15 5.14
N PHE A 15 -9.37 5.04 4.14
CA PHE A 15 -8.62 6.30 4.12
C PHE A 15 -9.59 7.46 3.87
N PRO A 16 -9.72 8.45 4.75
CA PRO A 16 -10.56 9.62 4.47
C PRO A 16 -10.03 10.43 3.29
N GLU A 17 -10.92 10.99 2.46
CA GLU A 17 -10.56 11.84 1.29
C GLU A 17 -9.58 12.96 1.65
N TRP A 18 -9.78 13.63 2.78
CA TRP A 18 -8.93 14.75 3.21
C TRP A 18 -7.50 14.33 3.58
N GLU A 19 -7.30 13.05 3.95
CA GLU A 19 -6.01 12.52 4.39
C GLU A 19 -5.31 11.70 3.30
N PHE A 20 -6.06 11.23 2.30
CA PHE A 20 -5.59 10.31 1.27
C PHE A 20 -4.31 10.81 0.58
N ALA A 21 -4.33 12.05 0.07
CA ALA A 21 -3.17 12.61 -0.64
C ALA A 21 -1.93 12.75 0.26
N ALA A 22 -2.11 13.01 1.56
CA ALA A 22 -1.01 13.11 2.50
C ALA A 22 -0.39 11.74 2.81
N LEU A 23 -1.20 10.68 2.91
CA LEU A 23 -0.72 9.32 3.19
C LEU A 23 -0.13 8.65 1.95
N MET A 24 -0.71 8.91 0.78
CA MET A 24 -0.36 8.22 -0.46
C MET A 24 0.68 8.97 -1.29
N GLY A 25 0.78 10.29 -1.12
CA GLY A 25 1.57 11.16 -2.01
C GLY A 25 0.98 11.30 -3.41
N ALA A 26 -0.27 10.84 -3.62
CA ALA A 26 -0.98 10.84 -4.90
C ALA A 26 -2.49 10.96 -4.67
N SER A 27 -3.24 11.26 -5.73
CA SER A 27 -4.70 11.34 -5.66
C SER A 27 -5.36 9.95 -5.72
N ARG A 28 -6.65 9.89 -5.37
CA ARG A 28 -7.45 8.67 -5.57
C ARG A 28 -7.60 8.28 -7.04
N ASP A 29 -7.58 9.25 -7.94
CA ASP A 29 -7.68 9.00 -9.37
C ASP A 29 -6.39 8.35 -9.90
N ASP A 30 -5.23 8.75 -9.36
CA ASP A 30 -3.95 8.07 -9.63
C ASP A 30 -3.99 6.61 -9.15
N LEU A 31 -4.49 6.38 -7.92
CA LEU A 31 -4.66 5.02 -7.41
C LEU A 31 -5.66 4.21 -8.26
N ARG A 32 -6.75 4.82 -8.72
CA ARG A 32 -7.74 4.14 -9.57
C ARG A 32 -7.11 3.68 -10.88
N THR A 33 -6.30 4.54 -11.49
CA THR A 33 -5.53 4.21 -12.70
C THR A 33 -4.62 3.01 -12.47
N VAL A 34 -3.93 2.94 -11.33
CA VAL A 34 -3.11 1.79 -10.96
C VAL A 34 -3.94 0.52 -10.74
N VAL A 35 -5.09 0.63 -10.08
CA VAL A 35 -6.01 -0.50 -9.82
C VAL A 35 -6.58 -1.07 -11.13
N GLU A 36 -7.03 -0.21 -12.03
CA GLU A 36 -7.62 -0.61 -13.32
C GLU A 36 -6.62 -1.32 -14.22
N ALA A 37 -5.34 -0.96 -14.10
CA ALA A 37 -4.26 -1.57 -14.87
C ALA A 37 -3.61 -2.78 -14.16
N TRP A 38 -4.10 -3.17 -12.97
CA TRP A 38 -3.55 -4.28 -12.19
C TRP A 38 -4.09 -5.65 -12.67
N PRO A 39 -3.26 -6.70 -12.84
CA PRO A 39 -1.82 -6.79 -12.53
C PRO A 39 -0.89 -6.48 -13.72
N GLU A 40 -1.44 -6.17 -14.88
CA GLU A 40 -0.69 -6.14 -16.15
C GLU A 40 0.27 -4.95 -16.27
N ALA A 41 -0.01 -3.83 -15.61
CA ALA A 41 0.82 -2.62 -15.63
C ALA A 41 2.01 -2.66 -14.65
N VAL A 42 2.23 -3.78 -13.97
CA VAL A 42 3.18 -3.87 -12.83
C VAL A 42 4.47 -4.60 -13.19
N ASP A 43 4.62 -5.07 -14.43
CA ASP A 43 5.90 -5.67 -14.85
C ASP A 43 7.03 -4.63 -14.85
N GLN A 44 6.70 -3.34 -15.08
CA GLN A 44 7.65 -2.21 -15.04
C GLN A 44 6.94 -0.92 -14.56
N PRO A 45 6.63 -0.80 -13.26
CA PRO A 45 5.95 0.39 -12.73
C PRO A 45 6.84 1.63 -12.90
N THR A 46 6.22 2.81 -12.99
CA THR A 46 6.95 4.08 -12.83
C THR A 46 7.37 4.27 -11.36
N ASP A 47 8.25 5.23 -11.07
CA ASP A 47 8.63 5.54 -9.68
C ASP A 47 7.44 6.01 -8.84
N ASP A 48 6.52 6.75 -9.44
CA ASP A 48 5.30 7.20 -8.77
C ASP A 48 4.37 6.01 -8.46
N GLN A 49 4.21 5.07 -9.41
CA GLN A 49 3.43 3.86 -9.18
C GLN A 49 4.08 2.96 -8.12
N ARG A 50 5.42 2.83 -8.13
CA ARG A 50 6.19 2.14 -7.09
C ARG A 50 5.90 2.70 -5.70
N SER A 51 6.01 4.02 -5.59
CA SER A 51 5.82 4.75 -4.34
C SER A 51 4.37 4.64 -3.86
N LEU A 52 3.39 4.79 -4.76
CA LEU A 52 1.98 4.69 -4.43
C LEU A 52 1.58 3.30 -3.91
N VAL A 53 2.00 2.24 -4.59
CA VAL A 53 1.75 0.86 -4.14
C VAL A 53 2.42 0.60 -2.78
N ASN A 54 3.67 1.05 -2.61
CA ASN A 54 4.37 0.95 -1.33
C ASN A 54 3.62 1.69 -0.22
N ASN A 55 3.15 2.91 -0.47
CA ASN A 55 2.45 3.72 0.51
C ASN A 55 1.11 3.10 0.91
N VAL A 56 0.34 2.53 -0.04
CA VAL A 56 -0.89 1.81 0.30
C VAL A 56 -0.59 0.63 1.23
N LEU A 57 0.35 -0.24 0.85
CA LEU A 57 0.67 -1.43 1.64
C LEU A 57 1.26 -1.08 3.01
N ASN A 58 2.12 -0.05 3.07
CA ASN A 58 2.75 0.40 4.30
C ASN A 58 1.74 1.04 5.26
N ASN A 59 0.87 1.92 4.75
CA ASN A 59 -0.13 2.57 5.60
C ASN A 59 -1.20 1.61 6.08
N LEU A 60 -1.58 0.58 5.30
CA LEU A 60 -2.52 -0.46 5.76
C LEU A 60 -2.03 -1.20 7.02
N LEU A 61 -0.72 -1.26 7.30
CA LEU A 61 -0.19 -1.92 8.50
C LEU A 61 -0.24 -1.05 9.76
N GLY A 62 -0.63 0.22 9.63
CA GLY A 62 -0.80 1.14 10.76
C GLY A 62 -2.11 1.92 10.74
N TYR A 63 -2.90 1.80 9.68
CA TYR A 63 -4.10 2.57 9.38
C TYR A 63 -5.17 1.70 8.68
N PRO A 64 -6.48 1.89 8.95
CA PRO A 64 -7.03 2.79 9.95
C PRO A 64 -6.71 2.35 11.37
N HIS A 65 -6.49 3.33 12.26
CA HIS A 65 -6.08 3.06 13.63
C HIS A 65 -7.14 2.25 14.40
N GLY A 66 -6.68 1.31 15.24
CA GLY A 66 -7.56 0.47 16.04
C GLY A 66 -8.32 -0.59 15.24
N LEU A 67 -7.88 -0.87 14.01
CA LEU A 67 -8.43 -1.91 13.16
C LEU A 67 -7.51 -3.13 13.16
N ASP A 68 -7.88 -4.17 13.90
CA ASP A 68 -7.09 -5.39 14.03
C ASP A 68 -7.91 -6.66 13.72
N GLY A 69 -7.21 -7.78 13.50
CA GLY A 69 -7.82 -9.10 13.39
C GLY A 69 -8.95 -9.18 12.36
N GLN A 70 -10.15 -9.61 12.78
CA GLN A 70 -11.28 -9.79 11.87
C GLN A 70 -11.80 -8.45 11.30
N GLY A 71 -11.77 -7.38 12.09
CA GLY A 71 -12.22 -6.06 11.63
C GLY A 71 -11.35 -5.50 10.50
N PHE A 72 -10.06 -5.85 10.51
CA PHE A 72 -9.12 -5.61 9.42
C PHE A 72 -9.45 -6.44 8.17
N VAL A 73 -9.64 -7.75 8.36
CA VAL A 73 -9.98 -8.67 7.26
C VAL A 73 -11.27 -8.25 6.56
N ASP A 74 -12.29 -7.83 7.29
CA ASP A 74 -13.58 -7.45 6.72
C ASP A 74 -13.49 -6.21 5.81
N ARG A 75 -12.56 -5.29 6.09
CA ARG A 75 -12.36 -4.06 5.30
C ARG A 75 -11.34 -4.24 4.17
N VAL A 76 -10.23 -4.93 4.44
CA VAL A 76 -9.09 -5.05 3.52
C VAL A 76 -9.16 -6.33 2.68
N SER A 77 -9.98 -7.30 3.08
CA SER A 77 -10.07 -8.64 2.47
C SER A 77 -8.72 -9.38 2.45
N ALA A 78 -7.88 -9.10 3.43
CA ALA A 78 -6.57 -9.71 3.69
C ALA A 78 -6.22 -9.61 5.17
N THR A 79 -5.37 -10.48 5.68
CA THR A 79 -4.80 -10.35 7.03
C THR A 79 -3.62 -9.38 7.03
N GLU A 80 -3.31 -8.80 8.19
CA GLU A 80 -2.12 -7.95 8.36
C GLU A 80 -0.83 -8.69 7.96
N GLU A 81 -0.73 -9.98 8.29
CA GLU A 81 0.39 -10.83 7.89
C GLU A 81 0.50 -10.97 6.36
N GLN A 82 -0.62 -11.11 5.66
CA GLN A 82 -0.65 -11.18 4.21
C GLN A 82 -0.22 -9.85 3.56
N VAL A 83 -0.65 -8.73 4.14
CA VAL A 83 -0.24 -7.39 3.70
C VAL A 83 1.26 -7.17 3.95
N ALA A 84 1.77 -7.56 5.12
CA ALA A 84 3.19 -7.45 5.45
C ALA A 84 4.07 -8.29 4.52
N LYS A 85 3.66 -9.52 4.21
CA LYS A 85 4.34 -10.38 3.23
C LYS A 85 4.32 -9.77 1.83
N ALA A 86 3.20 -9.18 1.41
CA ALA A 86 3.09 -8.51 0.12
C ALA A 86 3.99 -7.26 0.04
N LEU A 87 4.06 -6.46 1.11
CA LEU A 87 4.93 -5.29 1.19
C LEU A 87 6.41 -5.67 1.10
N ALA A 88 6.82 -6.74 1.81
CA ALA A 88 8.19 -7.22 1.76
C ALA A 88 8.58 -7.68 0.35
N ALA A 89 7.75 -8.50 -0.29
CA ALA A 89 7.97 -8.95 -1.66
C ALA A 89 8.03 -7.77 -2.65
N TRP A 90 7.11 -6.81 -2.51
CA TRP A 90 7.09 -5.61 -3.36
C TRP A 90 8.38 -4.80 -3.27
N ARG A 91 8.91 -4.59 -2.05
CA ARG A 91 10.15 -3.83 -1.85
C ARG A 91 11.36 -4.56 -2.42
N ASP A 92 11.43 -5.88 -2.25
CA ASP A 92 12.49 -6.71 -2.82
C ASP A 92 12.48 -6.67 -4.35
N ASP A 93 11.30 -6.79 -4.98
CA ASP A 93 11.16 -6.78 -6.44
C ASP A 93 11.45 -5.40 -7.06
N THR A 94 11.23 -4.31 -6.31
CA THR A 94 11.38 -2.93 -6.79
C THR A 94 12.69 -2.27 -6.37
N GLY A 95 13.52 -2.95 -5.55
CA GLY A 95 14.75 -2.37 -4.99
C GLY A 95 14.51 -1.20 -4.03
N LEU A 96 13.29 -1.05 -3.51
CA LEU A 96 12.99 -0.08 -2.46
C LEU A 96 13.61 -0.55 -1.15
N ALA A 97 14.32 0.35 -0.46
CA ALA A 97 15.03 0.06 0.78
C ALA A 97 14.13 -0.62 1.82
N ARG A 98 14.66 -1.64 2.50
CA ARG A 98 13.97 -2.23 3.65
C ARG A 98 14.03 -1.24 4.82
N PRO A 99 13.07 -1.24 5.76
CA PRO A 99 13.08 -0.31 6.88
C PRO A 99 14.38 -0.32 7.71
N SER A 100 15.14 -1.42 7.75
CA SER A 100 16.46 -1.46 8.43
C SER A 100 17.50 -0.56 7.76
N ASP A 101 17.45 -0.43 6.43
CA ASP A 101 18.47 0.28 5.66
C ASP A 101 18.39 1.80 5.85
N TYR A 102 17.28 2.32 6.39
CA TYR A 102 17.11 3.73 6.71
C TYR A 102 17.83 4.13 8.00
N PHE A 103 17.90 3.22 8.99
CA PHE A 103 18.54 3.48 10.28
C PHE A 103 20.03 3.12 10.30
N ASP A 104 20.46 2.17 9.47
CA ASP A 104 21.87 1.76 9.36
C ASP A 104 22.75 2.83 8.69
N ASN A 105 22.15 3.81 8.01
CA ASN A 105 22.85 4.93 7.37
C ASN A 105 22.96 6.19 8.27
N LEU A 106 22.60 6.09 9.55
CA LEU A 106 22.68 7.18 10.54
C LEU A 106 23.69 6.92 11.67
N THR A 107 24.61 5.96 11.51
CA THR A 107 25.69 5.66 12.47
C THR A 107 27.07 5.72 11.86
#